data_AF-A0A8B7BWK3-F1
#
_entry.id   AF-A0A8B7BWK3-F1
#
_cell.length_a   1.000
_cell.length_b   1.000
_cell.length_c   1.000
_cell.angle_alpha   90.00
_cell.angle_beta   90.00
_cell.angle_gamma   90.00
#
_symmetry.space_group_name_H-M   'P 1'
#
loop_
_entity.id
_entity.type
_entity.pdbx_description
1 polymer ?
#
loop_
_entity_poly.entity_id
_entity_poly.type
_entity_poly.pdbx_seq_one_letter_code
_entity_poly.pdbx_strand_id
1 'polypeptide(L)'
;MPHLVRDRLFFGNISDAAEVLQSASTEFTHVLSLLSSASISFFSDWRPGLSIPTKEIRKVFVGADESLPKKSLAPDKLLYSLEYAGRELKLVRMAVPLRDTEDEDLLDYLDVCLDFVDESRKEGSVLVHCFAGVSRSAAVITAYLMRTEQRSLEDALESLRESCEFICPNDGFLDQLKLFEEMGFQVDTTSPIYKRFRLKVLGHSYKQGEKIDGSIFGADPGLAVESSSSEQASKGDKKRTVYRCKKCRRIVALQDNVVSHVPGEGETCFEWQKRKSGNPFNRFQEPECSSLFVEPLKWMTSVEEGALEGKLSCIHCDARLGYFNWSGIQCSCGSWITPAFQIHKSKVDISTV
;
A
#
# COMPACT_ATOMS: atom_id res chain seq x y z
N MET A 1 -22.98 -16.97 -16.21
CA MET A 1 -22.75 -17.93 -15.12
C MET A 1 -21.31 -17.79 -14.71
N PRO A 2 -21.04 -17.55 -13.42
CA PRO A 2 -19.68 -17.39 -12.91
C PRO A 2 -18.77 -18.57 -13.22
N HIS A 3 -17.49 -18.30 -13.40
CA HIS A 3 -16.44 -19.32 -13.58
C HIS A 3 -16.03 -19.88 -12.21
N LEU A 4 -16.04 -21.20 -12.05
CA LEU A 4 -15.49 -21.85 -10.85
C LEU A 4 -13.97 -21.82 -10.91
N VAL A 5 -13.32 -21.18 -9.93
CA VAL A 5 -11.85 -21.08 -9.84
C VAL A 5 -11.29 -22.17 -8.94
N ARG A 6 -11.87 -22.33 -7.75
CA ARG A 6 -11.56 -23.36 -6.76
C ARG A 6 -12.85 -23.74 -6.03
N ASP A 7 -12.80 -24.77 -5.19
CA ASP A 7 -13.94 -25.14 -4.32
C ASP A 7 -14.53 -23.90 -3.65
N ARG A 8 -15.83 -23.66 -3.87
CA ARG A 8 -16.61 -22.53 -3.32
C ARG A 8 -16.08 -21.13 -3.66
N LEU A 9 -15.18 -20.99 -4.63
CA LEU A 9 -14.65 -19.72 -5.11
C LEU A 9 -14.98 -19.53 -6.59
N PHE A 10 -15.79 -18.50 -6.85
CA PHE A 10 -16.25 -18.18 -8.19
C PHE A 10 -15.79 -16.79 -8.62
N PHE A 11 -15.56 -16.65 -9.93
CA PHE A 11 -15.15 -15.43 -10.60
C PHE A 11 -16.22 -14.98 -11.59
N GLY A 12 -16.49 -13.68 -11.65
CA GLY A 12 -17.45 -13.15 -12.61
C GLY A 12 -17.33 -11.67 -12.89
N ASN A 13 -18.24 -11.20 -13.73
CA ASN A 13 -18.41 -9.78 -14.05
C ASN A 13 -19.66 -9.20 -13.34
N ILE A 14 -20.00 -7.95 -13.64
CA ILE A 14 -21.15 -7.28 -13.02
C ILE A 14 -22.50 -7.94 -13.37
N SER A 15 -22.63 -8.55 -14.55
CA SER A 15 -23.86 -9.26 -14.94
C SER A 15 -24.04 -10.53 -14.12
N ASP A 16 -22.97 -11.31 -13.93
CA ASP A 16 -23.01 -12.49 -13.08
C ASP A 16 -23.37 -12.11 -11.63
N ALA A 17 -22.80 -11.02 -11.11
CA ALA A 17 -23.12 -10.53 -9.77
C ALA A 17 -24.57 -10.06 -9.65
N ALA A 18 -25.11 -9.37 -10.65
CA ALA A 18 -26.52 -8.96 -10.67
C ALA A 18 -27.44 -10.18 -10.66
N GLU A 19 -27.14 -11.21 -11.46
CA GLU A 19 -27.89 -12.48 -11.47
C GLU A 19 -27.85 -13.15 -10.09
N VAL A 20 -26.67 -13.27 -9.47
CA VAL A 20 -26.52 -13.85 -8.12
C VAL A 20 -27.32 -13.07 -7.07
N LEU A 21 -27.25 -11.74 -7.09
CA LEU A 21 -27.94 -10.89 -6.12
C LEU A 21 -29.48 -10.89 -6.31
N GLN A 22 -29.96 -11.16 -7.52
CA GLN A 22 -31.40 -11.28 -7.81
C GLN A 22 -31.94 -12.70 -7.62
N SER A 23 -31.06 -13.70 -7.65
CA SER A 23 -31.43 -15.11 -7.59
C SER A 23 -32.03 -15.49 -6.24
N ALA A 24 -32.92 -16.48 -6.24
CA ALA A 24 -33.36 -17.19 -5.04
C ALA A 24 -32.48 -18.43 -4.75
N SER A 25 -31.44 -18.66 -5.56
CA SER A 25 -30.49 -19.75 -5.37
C SER A 25 -29.75 -19.61 -4.06
N THR A 26 -29.50 -20.75 -3.41
CA THR A 26 -28.69 -20.87 -2.19
C THR A 26 -27.24 -21.24 -2.48
N GLU A 27 -26.87 -21.34 -3.75
CA GLU A 27 -25.51 -21.69 -4.18
C GLU A 27 -24.47 -20.69 -3.66
N PHE A 28 -24.80 -19.41 -3.69
CA PHE A 28 -23.95 -18.32 -3.22
C PHE A 28 -24.42 -17.83 -1.85
N THR A 29 -23.45 -17.51 -1.01
CA THR A 29 -23.67 -16.93 0.32
C THR A 29 -23.00 -15.56 0.45
N HIS A 30 -21.92 -15.35 -0.30
CA HIS A 30 -21.08 -14.17 -0.22
C HIS A 30 -20.78 -13.57 -1.59
N VAL A 31 -20.66 -12.25 -1.65
CA VAL A 31 -20.25 -11.51 -2.86
C VAL A 31 -19.19 -10.46 -2.51
N LEU A 32 -18.04 -10.52 -3.15
CA LEU A 32 -17.01 -9.48 -3.12
C LEU A 32 -17.12 -8.62 -4.39
N SER A 33 -17.53 -7.36 -4.23
CA SER A 33 -17.66 -6.39 -5.30
C SER A 33 -16.48 -5.41 -5.33
N LEU A 34 -15.68 -5.45 -6.39
CA LEU A 34 -14.54 -4.56 -6.64
C LEU A 34 -14.92 -3.56 -7.74
N LEU A 35 -15.56 -2.45 -7.37
CA LEU A 35 -16.12 -1.44 -8.28
C LEU A 35 -15.60 -0.05 -7.92
N SER A 36 -15.74 0.94 -8.80
CA SER A 36 -15.28 2.31 -8.51
C SER A 36 -16.07 2.99 -7.37
N SER A 37 -17.20 2.41 -6.95
CA SER A 37 -18.00 2.84 -5.81
C SER A 37 -18.45 1.63 -5.00
N ALA A 38 -18.49 1.78 -3.68
CA ALA A 38 -19.02 0.75 -2.78
C ALA A 38 -20.56 0.67 -2.82
N SER A 39 -21.23 1.73 -3.29
CA SER A 39 -22.70 1.83 -3.31
C SER A 39 -23.34 0.72 -4.13
N ILE A 40 -24.38 0.09 -3.59
CA ILE A 40 -25.19 -0.87 -4.35
C ILE A 40 -25.94 -0.20 -5.52
N SER A 41 -26.18 1.12 -5.46
CA SER A 41 -26.81 1.87 -6.55
C SER A 41 -26.03 1.78 -7.86
N PHE A 42 -24.74 1.40 -7.81
CA PHE A 42 -23.96 1.14 -9.00
C PHE A 42 -24.64 0.14 -9.95
N PHE A 43 -25.39 -0.84 -9.42
CA PHE A 43 -26.16 -1.79 -10.23
C PHE A 43 -27.35 -1.13 -10.94
N SER A 44 -28.06 -0.21 -10.28
CA SER A 44 -29.16 0.54 -10.90
C SER A 44 -28.66 1.55 -11.94
N ASP A 45 -27.47 2.12 -11.71
CA ASP A 45 -26.82 3.05 -12.63
C ASP A 45 -26.33 2.31 -13.89
N TRP A 46 -25.78 1.11 -13.71
CA TRP A 46 -25.35 0.24 -14.81
C TRP A 46 -26.52 -0.34 -15.62
N ARG A 47 -27.59 -0.79 -14.94
CA ARG A 47 -28.79 -1.35 -15.57
C ARG A 47 -30.04 -0.67 -14.99
N PRO A 48 -30.61 0.33 -15.68
CA PRO A 48 -31.83 0.98 -15.24
C PRO A 48 -32.96 -0.01 -14.97
N GLY A 49 -33.64 0.15 -13.83
CA GLY A 49 -34.70 -0.76 -13.37
C GLY A 49 -34.22 -1.94 -12.52
N LEU A 50 -32.91 -2.17 -12.41
CA LEU A 50 -32.33 -3.13 -11.47
C LEU A 50 -32.30 -2.52 -10.06
N SER A 51 -33.12 -3.05 -9.15
CA SER A 51 -33.07 -2.71 -7.72
C SER A 51 -32.65 -3.93 -6.91
N ILE A 52 -31.61 -3.76 -6.10
CA ILE A 52 -31.08 -4.80 -5.22
C ILE A 52 -31.27 -4.29 -3.79
N PRO A 53 -32.12 -4.93 -2.98
CA PRO A 53 -32.31 -4.52 -1.60
C PRO A 53 -31.03 -4.80 -0.81
N THR A 54 -30.70 -3.87 0.08
CA THR A 54 -29.53 -3.97 0.96
C THR A 54 -29.86 -3.50 2.37
N LYS A 55 -29.09 -4.00 3.34
CA LYS A 55 -29.09 -3.54 4.72
C LYS A 55 -27.65 -3.46 5.20
N GLU A 56 -27.20 -2.26 5.53
CA GLU A 56 -25.83 -2.02 6.00
C GLU A 56 -25.55 -2.79 7.29
N ILE A 57 -24.38 -3.44 7.34
CA ILE A 57 -23.83 -4.09 8.53
C ILE A 57 -22.80 -3.15 9.16
N ARG A 58 -21.80 -2.71 8.37
CA ARG A 58 -20.79 -1.74 8.79
C ARG A 58 -20.07 -1.10 7.61
N LYS A 59 -19.53 0.10 7.82
CA LYS A 59 -18.55 0.74 6.94
C LYS A 59 -17.22 0.85 7.68
N VAL A 60 -16.14 0.52 6.99
CA VAL A 60 -14.79 0.60 7.54
C VAL A 60 -14.03 1.69 6.79
N PHE A 61 -13.54 2.67 7.54
CA PHE A 61 -12.75 3.78 7.04
C PHE A 61 -11.29 3.64 7.44
N VAL A 62 -10.41 4.22 6.64
CA VAL A 62 -8.98 4.23 6.93
C VAL A 62 -8.71 5.05 8.19
N GLY A 63 -7.97 4.47 9.14
CA GLY A 63 -7.58 5.14 10.39
C GLY A 63 -8.59 5.07 11.53
N ALA A 64 -9.75 4.44 11.33
CA ALA A 64 -10.78 4.29 12.38
C ALA A 64 -10.51 3.16 13.40
N ASP A 65 -9.48 2.34 13.17
CA ASP A 65 -9.08 1.24 14.06
C ASP A 65 -7.58 1.38 14.38
N GLU A 66 -7.24 1.61 15.66
CA GLU A 66 -5.85 1.81 16.12
C GLU A 66 -4.96 0.57 15.98
N SER A 67 -5.56 -0.60 15.68
CA SER A 67 -4.83 -1.86 15.49
C SER A 67 -4.21 -2.03 14.09
N LEU A 68 -4.57 -1.17 13.13
CA LEU A 68 -4.06 -1.24 11.75
C LEU A 68 -3.03 -0.13 11.50
N PRO A 69 -1.85 -0.45 10.91
CA PRO A 69 -0.87 0.56 10.55
C PRO A 69 -1.49 1.60 9.62
N LYS A 70 -1.22 2.89 9.89
CA LYS A 70 -1.73 4.05 9.14
C LYS A 70 -1.50 3.83 7.64
N LYS A 71 -2.58 3.50 6.92
CA LYS A 71 -2.59 3.12 5.49
C LYS A 71 -2.27 4.32 4.60
N SER A 72 -2.10 4.04 3.31
CA SER A 72 -1.85 5.06 2.27
C SER A 72 -2.88 6.14 2.11
N LEU A 73 -4.07 5.82 2.57
CA LEU A 73 -5.26 6.51 2.20
C LEU A 73 -5.48 7.68 3.14
N ALA A 74 -6.06 8.74 2.61
CA ALA A 74 -6.51 9.85 3.42
C ALA A 74 -7.36 9.31 4.58
N PRO A 75 -7.20 9.85 5.81
CA PRO A 75 -8.12 9.56 6.89
C PRO A 75 -9.55 9.80 6.39
N ASP A 76 -10.48 8.95 6.83
CA ASP A 76 -11.88 8.96 6.40
C ASP A 76 -12.14 8.50 4.95
N LYS A 77 -11.15 7.96 4.21
CA LYS A 77 -11.43 7.20 2.98
C LYS A 77 -12.11 5.88 3.35
N LEU A 78 -13.23 5.58 2.68
CA LEU A 78 -13.91 4.29 2.81
C LEU A 78 -13.02 3.17 2.29
N LEU A 79 -12.66 2.22 3.16
CA LEU A 79 -11.92 1.03 2.79
C LEU A 79 -12.84 -0.04 2.20
N TYR A 80 -13.95 -0.33 2.89
CA TYR A 80 -15.02 -1.20 2.38
C TYR A 80 -16.34 -0.98 3.12
N SER A 81 -17.44 -1.36 2.47
CA SER A 81 -18.78 -1.47 3.07
C SER A 81 -19.17 -2.94 3.16
N LEU A 82 -19.72 -3.38 4.29
CA LEU A 82 -20.26 -4.72 4.48
C LEU A 82 -21.77 -4.62 4.68
N GLU A 83 -22.52 -5.39 3.91
CA GLU A 83 -23.97 -5.27 3.80
C GLU A 83 -24.61 -6.64 3.62
N TYR A 84 -25.81 -6.83 4.16
CA TYR A 84 -26.69 -7.88 3.64
C TYR A 84 -27.30 -7.38 2.33
N ALA A 85 -27.36 -8.24 1.32
CA ALA A 85 -27.79 -7.88 -0.02
C ALA A 85 -28.62 -8.97 -0.69
N GLY A 86 -29.28 -8.57 -1.78
CA GLY A 86 -30.04 -9.48 -2.63
C GLY A 86 -31.39 -9.88 -2.07
N ARG A 87 -32.10 -10.76 -2.77
CA ARG A 87 -33.46 -11.16 -2.40
C ARG A 87 -33.49 -11.70 -0.96
N GLU A 88 -34.40 -11.18 -0.15
CA GLU A 88 -34.54 -11.54 1.28
C GLU A 88 -33.31 -11.22 2.16
N LEU A 89 -32.33 -10.46 1.66
CA LEU A 89 -31.12 -10.04 2.41
C LEU A 89 -30.29 -11.22 2.92
N LYS A 90 -30.23 -12.32 2.15
CA LYS A 90 -29.53 -13.55 2.53
C LYS A 90 -28.05 -13.58 2.18
N LEU A 91 -27.60 -12.73 1.26
CA LEU A 91 -26.20 -12.68 0.84
C LEU A 91 -25.43 -11.66 1.67
N VAL A 92 -24.20 -11.98 2.06
CA VAL A 92 -23.27 -11.01 2.62
C VAL A 92 -22.43 -10.45 1.49
N ARG A 93 -22.53 -9.13 1.27
CA ARG A 93 -21.76 -8.42 0.26
C ARG A 93 -20.71 -7.55 0.91
N MET A 94 -19.44 -7.73 0.52
CA MET A 94 -18.39 -6.76 0.78
C MET A 94 -18.13 -5.93 -0.47
N ALA A 95 -18.18 -4.62 -0.33
CA ALA A 95 -18.01 -3.66 -1.42
C ALA A 95 -16.76 -2.81 -1.20
N VAL A 96 -15.81 -2.91 -2.13
CA VAL A 96 -14.52 -2.23 -2.06
C VAL A 96 -14.47 -1.19 -3.19
N PRO A 97 -14.31 0.11 -2.88
CA PRO A 97 -14.22 1.17 -3.88
C PRO A 97 -12.82 1.17 -4.53
N LEU A 98 -12.66 0.38 -5.59
CA LEU A 98 -11.41 0.19 -6.33
C LEU A 98 -11.57 0.65 -7.79
N ARG A 99 -10.81 1.67 -8.20
CA ARG A 99 -10.71 2.12 -9.60
C ARG A 99 -9.85 1.16 -10.40
N ASP A 100 -10.06 1.12 -11.72
CA ASP A 100 -9.33 0.22 -12.64
C ASP A 100 -8.26 1.00 -13.40
N THR A 101 -7.32 1.57 -12.66
CA THR A 101 -6.25 2.41 -13.22
C THR A 101 -4.92 1.99 -12.62
N GLU A 102 -3.83 2.21 -13.35
CA GLU A 102 -2.49 1.79 -12.95
C GLU A 102 -1.97 2.53 -11.70
N ASP A 103 -2.54 3.70 -11.38
CA ASP A 103 -2.23 4.52 -10.21
C ASP A 103 -3.02 4.12 -8.95
N GLU A 104 -4.00 3.21 -9.04
CA GLU A 104 -4.79 2.79 -7.88
C GLU A 104 -3.98 1.83 -6.98
N ASP A 105 -3.93 2.12 -5.68
CA ASP A 105 -3.26 1.30 -4.66
C ASP A 105 -4.10 0.06 -4.33
N LEU A 106 -3.78 -1.08 -4.94
CA LEU A 106 -4.38 -2.39 -4.69
C LEU A 106 -3.91 -2.97 -3.35
N LEU A 107 -2.66 -2.73 -2.96
CA LEU A 107 -2.04 -3.33 -1.76
C LEU A 107 -2.83 -3.00 -0.48
N ASP A 108 -3.38 -1.78 -0.38
CA ASP A 108 -4.22 -1.36 0.76
C ASP A 108 -5.44 -2.23 1.05
N TYR A 109 -5.94 -2.93 0.01
CA TYR A 109 -7.17 -3.71 0.06
C TYR A 109 -6.92 -5.21 0.09
N LEU A 110 -5.72 -5.69 -0.24
CA LEU A 110 -5.45 -7.12 -0.38
C LEU A 110 -5.82 -7.87 0.90
N ASP A 111 -5.20 -7.57 2.04
CA ASP A 111 -5.44 -8.34 3.27
C ASP A 111 -6.93 -8.49 3.61
N VAL A 112 -7.69 -7.39 3.60
CA VAL A 112 -9.13 -7.42 3.90
C VAL A 112 -9.95 -8.18 2.85
N CYS A 113 -9.60 -8.08 1.56
CA CYS A 113 -10.26 -8.82 0.49
C CYS A 113 -9.99 -10.33 0.60
N LEU A 114 -8.72 -10.68 0.79
CA LEU A 114 -8.29 -12.07 0.84
C LEU A 114 -8.84 -12.78 2.09
N ASP A 115 -8.88 -12.09 3.23
CA ASP A 115 -9.47 -12.61 4.47
C ASP A 115 -10.98 -12.78 4.34
N PHE A 116 -11.68 -11.82 3.72
CA PHE A 116 -13.11 -11.97 3.42
C PHE A 116 -13.38 -13.20 2.55
N VAL A 117 -12.57 -13.43 1.50
CA VAL A 117 -12.69 -14.62 0.65
C VAL A 117 -12.45 -15.90 1.45
N ASP A 118 -11.42 -15.93 2.30
CA ASP A 118 -11.11 -17.12 3.10
C ASP A 118 -12.23 -17.49 4.08
N GLU A 119 -12.74 -16.51 4.84
CA GLU A 119 -13.83 -16.73 5.78
C GLU A 119 -15.13 -17.09 5.07
N SER A 120 -15.47 -16.39 3.98
CA SER A 120 -16.68 -16.66 3.19
C SER A 120 -16.71 -18.10 2.67
N ARG A 121 -15.56 -18.62 2.21
CA ARG A 121 -15.45 -19.99 1.70
C ARG A 121 -15.67 -21.05 2.77
N LYS A 122 -15.48 -20.74 4.06
CA LYS A 122 -15.78 -21.66 5.17
C LYS A 122 -17.29 -21.82 5.35
N GLU A 123 -18.05 -20.75 5.12
CA GLU A 123 -19.50 -20.69 5.31
C GLU A 123 -20.30 -21.13 4.06
N GLY A 124 -19.79 -20.86 2.86
CA GLY A 124 -20.47 -21.22 1.61
C GLY A 124 -19.71 -20.75 0.37
N SER A 125 -20.39 -20.59 -0.76
CA SER A 125 -19.74 -20.11 -1.99
C SER A 125 -19.64 -18.59 -2.02
N VAL A 126 -18.49 -18.09 -2.46
CA VAL A 126 -18.21 -16.67 -2.69
C VAL A 126 -18.04 -16.37 -4.17
N LEU A 127 -18.71 -15.31 -4.64
CA LEU A 127 -18.46 -14.71 -5.95
C LEU A 127 -17.56 -13.49 -5.79
N VAL A 128 -16.41 -13.46 -6.47
CA VAL A 128 -15.57 -12.26 -6.59
C VAL A 128 -15.76 -11.67 -7.98
N HIS A 129 -16.16 -10.40 -8.05
CA HIS A 129 -16.41 -9.74 -9.32
C HIS A 129 -15.95 -8.29 -9.34
N CYS A 130 -15.73 -7.79 -10.55
CA CYS A 130 -15.61 -6.36 -10.82
C CYS A 130 -16.62 -5.96 -11.90
N PHE A 131 -16.36 -4.89 -12.65
CA PHE A 131 -17.22 -4.50 -13.77
C PHE A 131 -17.16 -5.52 -14.91
N ALA A 132 -15.98 -5.68 -15.52
CA ALA A 132 -15.79 -6.53 -16.70
C ALA A 132 -15.42 -7.98 -16.37
N GLY A 133 -14.97 -8.28 -15.14
CA GLY A 133 -14.38 -9.58 -14.82
C GLY A 133 -13.06 -9.82 -15.56
N VAL A 134 -12.20 -8.79 -15.64
CA VAL A 134 -10.93 -8.84 -16.40
C VAL A 134 -9.75 -8.40 -15.55
N SER A 135 -9.83 -7.24 -14.90
CA SER A 135 -8.69 -6.62 -14.21
C SER A 135 -8.79 -6.69 -12.67
N ARG A 136 -9.58 -5.80 -12.03
CA ARG A 136 -9.67 -5.71 -10.54
C ARG A 136 -9.95 -7.03 -9.83
N SER A 137 -11.01 -7.75 -10.22
CA SER A 137 -11.33 -9.04 -9.59
C SER A 137 -10.31 -10.11 -9.92
N ALA A 138 -9.70 -10.08 -11.11
CA ALA A 138 -8.65 -11.01 -11.46
C ALA A 138 -7.42 -10.77 -10.58
N ALA A 139 -7.00 -9.52 -10.38
CA ALA A 139 -5.88 -9.17 -9.53
C ALA A 139 -6.07 -9.66 -8.08
N VAL A 140 -7.27 -9.48 -7.51
CA VAL A 140 -7.57 -9.94 -6.14
C VAL A 140 -7.62 -11.47 -6.06
N ILE A 141 -8.20 -12.18 -7.04
CA ILE A 141 -8.15 -13.65 -7.05
C ILE A 141 -6.73 -14.15 -7.24
N THR A 142 -5.94 -13.53 -8.12
CA THR A 142 -4.52 -13.88 -8.31
C THR A 142 -3.76 -13.73 -6.99
N ALA A 143 -3.91 -12.61 -6.28
CA ALA A 143 -3.33 -12.44 -4.93
C ALA A 143 -3.80 -13.51 -3.94
N TYR A 144 -5.08 -13.90 -4.00
CA TYR A 144 -5.63 -14.97 -3.16
C TYR A 144 -4.93 -16.31 -3.42
N LEU A 145 -4.78 -16.68 -4.69
CA LEU A 145 -4.09 -17.91 -5.09
C LEU A 145 -2.60 -17.86 -4.73
N MET A 146 -1.92 -16.74 -4.95
CA MET A 146 -0.53 -16.54 -4.53
C MET A 146 -0.37 -16.80 -3.02
N ARG A 147 -1.22 -16.17 -2.19
CA ARG A 147 -1.17 -16.30 -0.73
C ARG A 147 -1.50 -17.72 -0.24
N THR A 148 -2.56 -18.32 -0.76
CA THR A 148 -3.07 -19.60 -0.25
C THR A 148 -2.34 -20.81 -0.83
N GLU A 149 -1.84 -20.72 -2.05
CA GLU A 149 -1.13 -21.82 -2.74
C GLU A 149 0.39 -21.60 -2.79
N GLN A 150 0.91 -20.49 -2.25
CA GLN A 150 2.33 -20.12 -2.24
C GLN A 150 2.94 -20.15 -3.65
N ARG A 151 2.21 -19.60 -4.62
CA ARG A 151 2.59 -19.54 -6.04
C ARG A 151 3.10 -18.16 -6.40
N SER A 152 4.02 -18.11 -7.37
CA SER A 152 4.44 -16.86 -7.98
C SER A 152 3.28 -16.15 -8.66
N LEU A 153 3.45 -14.86 -8.96
CA LEU A 153 2.49 -14.11 -9.75
C LEU A 153 2.17 -14.82 -11.07
N GLU A 154 3.20 -15.26 -11.80
CA GLU A 154 3.06 -15.91 -13.09
C GLU A 154 2.23 -17.19 -12.98
N ASP A 155 2.57 -18.07 -12.03
CA ASP A 155 1.90 -19.37 -11.85
C ASP A 155 0.45 -19.20 -11.36
N ALA A 156 0.19 -18.23 -10.48
CA ALA A 156 -1.14 -17.93 -9.98
C ALA A 156 -2.03 -17.33 -11.07
N LEU A 157 -1.48 -16.46 -11.91
CA LEU A 157 -2.20 -15.84 -13.03
C LEU A 157 -2.49 -16.85 -14.14
N GLU A 158 -1.53 -17.72 -14.47
CA GLU A 158 -1.73 -18.82 -15.42
C GLU A 158 -2.82 -19.79 -14.92
N SER A 159 -2.80 -20.16 -13.64
CA SER A 159 -3.85 -21.04 -13.10
C SER A 159 -5.23 -20.39 -13.12
N LEU A 160 -5.34 -19.07 -12.93
CA LEU A 160 -6.64 -18.39 -13.07
C LEU A 160 -7.11 -18.37 -14.54
N ARG A 161 -6.17 -18.30 -15.51
CA ARG A 161 -6.49 -18.37 -16.94
C ARG A 161 -7.09 -19.71 -17.36
N GLU A 162 -6.75 -20.81 -16.68
CA GLU A 162 -7.36 -22.12 -16.91
C GLU A 162 -8.88 -22.09 -16.67
N SER A 163 -9.36 -21.27 -15.73
CA SER A 163 -10.78 -21.07 -15.46
C SER A 163 -11.41 -19.97 -16.32
N CYS A 164 -10.63 -18.96 -16.72
CA CYS A 164 -11.09 -17.79 -17.47
C CYS A 164 -9.97 -17.19 -18.34
N GLU A 165 -9.98 -17.49 -19.65
CA GLU A 165 -8.89 -17.17 -20.58
C GLU A 165 -8.61 -15.66 -20.73
N PHE A 166 -9.64 -14.82 -20.63
CA PHE A 166 -9.58 -13.39 -20.98
C PHE A 166 -9.22 -12.47 -19.81
N ILE A 167 -8.72 -13.01 -18.69
CA ILE A 167 -8.24 -12.17 -17.59
C ILE A 167 -7.00 -11.37 -17.98
N CYS A 168 -6.95 -10.13 -17.53
CA CYS A 168 -5.84 -9.22 -17.76
C CYS A 168 -5.88 -8.09 -16.72
N PRO A 169 -5.29 -8.29 -15.52
CA PRO A 169 -5.01 -7.18 -14.61
C PRO A 169 -4.22 -6.08 -15.31
N ASN A 170 -4.50 -4.81 -14.99
CA ASN A 170 -3.69 -3.70 -15.51
C ASN A 170 -2.25 -3.76 -14.99
N ASP A 171 -1.34 -3.08 -15.68
CA ASP A 171 0.10 -3.14 -15.39
C ASP A 171 0.45 -2.67 -13.97
N GLY A 172 -0.24 -1.65 -13.46
CA GLY A 172 -0.07 -1.16 -12.09
C GLY A 172 -0.46 -2.19 -11.03
N PHE A 173 -1.49 -3.00 -11.29
CA PHE A 173 -1.86 -4.13 -10.42
C PHE A 173 -0.86 -5.28 -10.54
N LEU A 174 -0.38 -5.61 -11.74
CA LEU A 174 0.64 -6.64 -11.91
C LEU A 174 1.93 -6.27 -11.18
N ASP A 175 2.38 -5.02 -11.27
CA ASP A 175 3.54 -4.53 -10.53
C ASP A 175 3.33 -4.62 -9.02
N GLN A 176 2.15 -4.27 -8.52
CA GLN A 176 1.83 -4.42 -7.10
C GLN A 176 1.77 -5.88 -6.65
N LEU A 177 1.31 -6.81 -7.50
CA LEU A 177 1.34 -8.23 -7.19
C LEU A 177 2.77 -8.79 -7.14
N LYS A 178 3.70 -8.29 -7.96
CA LYS A 178 5.14 -8.61 -7.82
C LYS A 178 5.68 -8.14 -6.47
N LEU A 179 5.32 -6.93 -6.04
CA LEU A 179 5.69 -6.45 -4.70
C LEU A 179 5.10 -7.35 -3.61
N PHE A 180 3.85 -7.80 -3.78
CA PHE A 180 3.19 -8.72 -2.85
C PHE A 180 3.92 -10.08 -2.76
N GLU A 181 4.38 -10.61 -3.90
CA GLU A 181 5.25 -11.80 -3.94
C GLU A 181 6.59 -11.57 -3.23
N GLU A 182 7.29 -10.46 -3.52
CA GLU A 182 8.56 -10.10 -2.87
C GLU A 182 8.42 -9.90 -1.36
N MET A 183 7.24 -9.46 -0.89
CA MET A 183 6.89 -9.36 0.53
C MET A 183 6.45 -10.69 1.17
N GLY A 184 6.53 -11.82 0.44
CA GLY A 184 6.18 -13.14 0.95
C GLY A 184 4.68 -13.38 1.03
N PHE A 185 3.93 -12.84 0.06
CA PHE A 185 2.47 -12.97 -0.07
C PHE A 185 1.69 -12.39 1.11
N GLN A 186 2.23 -11.34 1.71
CA GLN A 186 1.62 -10.51 2.76
C GLN A 186 1.99 -9.05 2.54
N VAL A 187 1.13 -8.13 2.93
CA VAL A 187 1.44 -6.70 2.85
C VAL A 187 2.28 -6.28 4.06
N ASP A 188 3.58 -6.53 4.00
CA ASP A 188 4.52 -6.08 5.05
C ASP A 188 4.81 -4.58 4.92
N THR A 189 4.03 -3.78 5.64
CA THR A 189 4.18 -2.33 5.70
C THR A 189 5.51 -1.85 6.27
N THR A 190 6.25 -2.71 6.96
CA THR A 190 7.56 -2.38 7.53
C THR A 190 8.71 -2.62 6.54
N SER A 191 8.43 -3.38 5.46
CA SER A 191 9.43 -3.74 4.46
C SER A 191 9.95 -2.50 3.72
N PRO A 192 11.24 -2.49 3.33
CA PRO A 192 11.76 -1.38 2.53
C PRO A 192 11.08 -1.26 1.16
N ILE A 193 10.63 -2.38 0.59
CA ILE A 193 9.94 -2.44 -0.70
C ILE A 193 8.60 -1.68 -0.61
N TYR A 194 7.81 -1.96 0.42
CA TYR A 194 6.55 -1.25 0.66
C TYR A 194 6.76 0.25 0.89
N LYS A 195 7.74 0.64 1.71
CA LYS A 195 8.03 2.06 1.97
C LYS A 195 8.40 2.83 0.70
N ARG A 196 9.17 2.20 -0.20
CA ARG A 196 9.50 2.77 -1.51
C ARG A 196 8.25 2.94 -2.38
N PHE A 197 7.41 1.90 -2.44
CA PHE A 197 6.13 1.96 -3.14
C PHE A 197 5.26 3.10 -2.60
N ARG A 198 5.11 3.19 -1.28
CA ARG A 198 4.36 4.25 -0.58
C ARG A 198 4.87 5.65 -0.91
N LEU A 199 6.19 5.85 -0.92
CA LEU A 199 6.79 7.11 -1.35
C LEU A 199 6.46 7.41 -2.82
N LYS A 200 6.52 6.42 -3.72
CA LYS A 200 6.16 6.59 -5.13
C LYS A 200 4.70 7.02 -5.30
N VAL A 201 3.77 6.37 -4.59
CA VAL A 201 2.35 6.73 -4.57
C VAL A 201 2.17 8.17 -4.07
N LEU A 202 2.82 8.52 -2.96
CA LEU A 202 2.78 9.86 -2.39
C LEU A 202 3.32 10.94 -3.36
N GLY A 203 4.42 10.65 -4.06
CA GLY A 203 4.95 11.52 -5.10
C GLY A 203 4.04 11.64 -6.33
N HIS A 204 3.22 10.63 -6.62
CA HIS A 204 2.24 10.69 -7.71
C HIS A 204 1.05 11.59 -7.37
N SER A 205 0.47 11.43 -6.17
CA SER A 205 -0.56 12.33 -5.62
C SER A 205 -0.12 13.80 -5.70
N TYR A 206 1.13 14.06 -5.31
CA TYR A 206 1.74 15.39 -5.46
C TYR A 206 1.70 15.89 -6.91
N LYS A 207 2.17 15.08 -7.88
CA LYS A 207 2.23 15.47 -9.29
C LYS A 207 0.84 15.73 -9.90
N GLN A 208 -0.20 15.08 -9.38
CA GLN A 208 -1.58 15.33 -9.78
C GLN A 208 -2.18 16.60 -9.14
N GLY A 209 -1.47 17.26 -8.22
CA GLY A 209 -1.97 18.44 -7.52
C GLY A 209 -2.92 18.12 -6.36
N GLU A 210 -2.91 16.88 -5.88
CA GLU A 210 -3.70 16.49 -4.71
C GLU A 210 -3.15 17.19 -3.46
N LYS A 211 -4.05 17.62 -2.57
CA LYS A 211 -3.65 18.18 -1.28
C LYS A 211 -3.15 17.06 -0.38
N ILE A 212 -1.86 17.13 -0.06
CA ILE A 212 -1.20 16.17 0.82
C ILE A 212 -1.53 16.56 2.26
N ASP A 213 -2.25 15.69 2.95
CA ASP A 213 -2.56 15.85 4.37
C ASP A 213 -1.41 15.31 5.23
N GLY A 214 -0.96 16.07 6.24
CA GLY A 214 0.06 15.66 7.19
C GLY A 214 -0.31 14.45 8.04
N SER A 215 -1.57 14.01 8.02
CA SER A 215 -2.01 12.75 8.61
C SER A 215 -1.29 11.51 8.06
N ILE A 216 -0.85 11.56 6.80
CA ILE A 216 -0.12 10.47 6.14
C ILE A 216 1.35 10.41 6.54
N PHE A 217 1.86 11.45 7.21
CA PHE A 217 3.27 11.51 7.62
C PHE A 217 3.51 10.66 8.86
N GLY A 218 4.70 10.05 8.90
CA GLY A 218 5.15 9.28 10.05
C GLY A 218 5.18 10.15 11.31
N ALA A 219 4.88 9.53 12.46
CA ALA A 219 4.90 10.23 13.74
C ALA A 219 6.27 10.85 14.04
N ASP A 220 6.28 11.91 14.85
CA ASP A 220 7.53 12.52 15.31
C ASP A 220 8.23 11.60 16.32
N PRO A 221 9.40 11.01 15.97
CA PRO A 221 10.08 10.05 16.83
C PRO A 221 10.71 10.70 18.07
N GLY A 222 10.82 12.04 18.12
CA GLY A 222 11.29 12.73 19.31
C GLY A 222 10.21 12.95 20.37
N LEU A 223 8.93 12.70 20.06
CA LEU A 223 7.84 12.71 21.06
C LEU A 223 7.58 11.33 21.64
N ALA A 224 7.84 10.27 20.86
CA ALA A 224 7.53 8.88 21.22
C ALA A 224 8.38 8.28 22.36
N VAL A 225 9.41 9.00 22.84
CA VAL A 225 10.31 8.49 23.90
C VAL A 225 9.96 9.03 25.30
N GLU A 226 8.99 9.95 25.42
CA GLU A 226 8.52 10.41 26.74
C GLU A 226 7.35 9.59 27.30
N SER A 227 6.77 8.66 26.53
CA SER A 227 5.58 7.87 26.92
C SER A 227 5.84 6.37 27.17
N SER A 228 7.09 5.91 27.25
CA SER A 228 7.41 4.50 27.58
C SER A 228 7.45 4.21 29.09
N SER A 229 6.58 4.86 29.87
CA SER A 229 6.33 4.56 31.28
C SER A 229 4.89 4.10 31.54
N SER A 230 4.35 3.19 30.70
CA SER A 230 3.24 2.33 31.11
C SER A 230 3.03 1.18 30.11
N GLU A 231 3.48 0.00 30.54
CA GLU A 231 2.90 -1.34 30.32
C GLU A 231 2.29 -1.68 28.94
N GLN A 232 3.04 -2.44 28.14
CA GLN A 232 2.67 -3.82 27.75
C GLN A 232 3.84 -4.47 27.03
N ALA A 233 4.53 -5.35 27.75
CA ALA A 233 5.60 -6.18 27.24
C ALA A 233 5.01 -7.39 26.51
N SER A 234 5.20 -7.49 25.19
CA SER A 234 5.37 -8.79 24.53
C SER A 234 6.09 -8.66 23.17
N LYS A 235 7.05 -9.58 22.98
CA LYS A 235 7.85 -9.89 21.78
C LYS A 235 9.10 -9.03 21.49
N GLY A 236 10.21 -9.47 22.10
CA GLY A 236 11.56 -9.39 21.52
C GLY A 236 12.20 -8.01 21.54
N ASP A 237 13.04 -7.77 22.55
CA ASP A 237 13.81 -6.55 22.77
C ASP A 237 14.90 -6.38 21.68
N LYS A 238 14.48 -6.04 20.45
CA LYS A 238 15.36 -5.70 19.35
C LYS A 238 15.82 -4.27 19.57
N LYS A 239 17.10 -4.09 19.95
CA LYS A 239 17.78 -2.79 19.95
C LYS A 239 17.44 -2.03 18.67
N ARG A 240 16.78 -0.88 18.79
CA ARG A 240 16.37 -0.07 17.64
C ARG A 240 17.44 0.96 17.35
N THR A 241 17.93 0.99 16.11
CA THR A 241 18.84 2.04 15.67
C THR A 241 18.07 3.35 15.56
N VAL A 242 18.58 4.41 16.19
CA VAL A 242 17.99 5.75 16.17
C VAL A 242 19.00 6.78 15.70
N TYR A 243 18.50 7.79 14.99
CA TYR A 243 19.28 8.90 14.46
C TYR A 243 18.97 10.16 15.26
N ARG A 244 20.00 10.75 15.85
CA ARG A 244 19.89 11.93 16.72
C ARG A 244 20.53 13.14 16.07
N CYS A 245 19.92 14.31 16.20
CA CYS A 245 20.54 15.57 15.81
C CYS A 245 21.89 15.73 16.51
N LYS A 246 22.96 15.98 15.77
CA LYS A 246 24.32 16.12 16.34
C LYS A 246 24.48 17.32 17.29
N LYS A 247 23.64 18.35 17.13
CA LYS A 247 23.68 19.58 17.95
C LYS A 247 22.96 19.43 19.29
N CYS A 248 21.73 18.88 19.30
CA CYS A 248 20.89 18.82 20.51
C CYS A 248 20.52 17.40 20.96
N ARG A 249 20.97 16.36 20.26
CA ARG A 249 20.70 14.94 20.54
C ARG A 249 19.24 14.49 20.49
N ARG A 250 18.32 15.38 20.10
CA ARG A 250 16.93 15.04 19.78
C ARG A 250 16.87 13.95 18.70
N ILE A 251 16.01 12.95 18.89
CA ILE A 251 15.76 11.92 17.86
C ILE A 251 15.06 12.59 16.67
N VAL A 252 15.52 12.29 15.46
CA VAL A 252 14.99 12.87 14.20
C VAL A 252 14.49 11.80 13.24
N ALA A 253 14.95 10.56 13.39
CA ALA A 253 14.45 9.39 12.65
C ALA A 253 14.78 8.11 13.43
N LEU A 254 13.96 7.08 13.23
CA LEU A 254 14.25 5.70 13.61
C LEU A 254 14.72 4.93 12.38
N GLN A 255 15.39 3.79 12.56
CA GLN A 255 15.69 2.85 11.48
C GLN A 255 14.43 2.46 10.70
N ASP A 256 13.30 2.35 11.40
CA ASP A 256 12.02 2.01 10.81
C ASP A 256 11.52 3.10 9.86
N ASN A 257 12.00 4.35 9.94
CA ASN A 257 11.63 5.41 9.00
C ASN A 257 12.53 5.47 7.76
N VAL A 258 13.60 4.67 7.71
CA VAL A 258 14.60 4.73 6.65
C VAL A 258 14.10 4.01 5.41
N VAL A 259 14.23 4.67 4.27
CA VAL A 259 13.95 4.10 2.96
C VAL A 259 15.26 3.76 2.27
N SER A 260 15.50 2.46 2.07
CA SER A 260 16.68 1.99 1.35
C SER A 260 16.54 2.20 -0.16
N HIS A 261 17.67 2.27 -0.85
CA HIS A 261 17.73 2.36 -2.31
C HIS A 261 18.97 1.63 -2.82
N VAL A 262 18.91 1.15 -4.07
CA VAL A 262 20.05 0.48 -4.71
C VAL A 262 20.93 1.54 -5.38
N PRO A 263 22.26 1.50 -5.18
CA PRO A 263 23.18 2.42 -5.86
C PRO A 263 22.99 2.45 -7.39
N GLY A 264 22.94 3.65 -7.96
CA GLY A 264 22.77 3.85 -9.40
C GLY A 264 21.36 3.60 -9.96
N GLU A 265 20.39 3.21 -9.13
CA GLU A 265 19.00 2.97 -9.54
C GLU A 265 18.23 4.27 -9.78
N GLY A 266 17.52 4.41 -10.90
CA GLY A 266 16.74 5.62 -11.22
C GLY A 266 16.62 5.90 -12.72
N GLU A 267 16.25 7.14 -13.07
CA GLU A 267 16.14 7.57 -14.47
C GLU A 267 17.47 7.38 -15.22
N THR A 268 17.43 6.60 -16.31
CA THR A 268 18.58 6.26 -17.15
C THR A 268 19.24 7.48 -17.81
N CYS A 269 18.51 8.59 -17.91
CA CYS A 269 19.00 9.89 -18.38
C CYS A 269 20.12 10.46 -17.48
N PHE A 270 20.21 10.02 -16.22
CA PHE A 270 21.28 10.39 -15.29
C PHE A 270 22.34 9.30 -15.24
N GLU A 271 23.01 9.04 -16.36
CA GLU A 271 24.16 8.12 -16.38
C GLU A 271 25.11 8.44 -15.22
N TRP A 272 25.16 7.54 -14.25
CA TRP A 272 26.06 7.67 -13.12
C TRP A 272 27.48 7.34 -13.56
N GLN A 273 28.22 8.36 -13.99
CA GLN A 273 29.65 8.25 -14.17
C GLN A 273 30.37 8.57 -12.86
N LYS A 274 30.77 7.52 -12.11
CA LYS A 274 31.73 7.69 -11.02
C LYS A 274 32.99 8.33 -11.60
N ARG A 275 33.32 9.57 -11.21
CA ARG A 275 34.67 10.11 -11.44
C ARG A 275 35.64 9.11 -10.79
N LYS A 276 36.36 8.34 -11.61
CA LYS A 276 37.39 7.39 -11.18
C LYS A 276 38.57 8.15 -10.59
N SER A 277 38.42 8.65 -9.37
CA SER A 277 39.53 9.10 -8.54
C SER A 277 39.62 8.11 -7.37
N GLY A 278 40.18 6.93 -7.66
CA GLY A 278 40.28 5.85 -6.68
C GLY A 278 40.95 4.61 -7.27
N ASN A 279 41.85 4.03 -6.47
CA ASN A 279 42.71 2.90 -6.80
C ASN A 279 41.92 1.73 -7.44
N PRO A 280 42.33 1.17 -8.60
CA PRO A 280 41.60 0.11 -9.33
C PRO A 280 41.37 -1.18 -8.54
N PHE A 281 42.06 -1.37 -7.41
CA PHE A 281 41.97 -2.54 -6.55
C PHE A 281 40.79 -2.52 -5.57
N ASN A 282 40.10 -1.39 -5.38
CA ASN A 282 39.02 -1.27 -4.40
C ASN A 282 37.62 -1.49 -5.00
N ARG A 283 37.47 -2.50 -5.87
CA ARG A 283 36.22 -2.81 -6.61
C ARG A 283 35.10 -3.45 -5.78
N PHE A 284 35.37 -3.80 -4.51
CA PHE A 284 34.45 -4.58 -3.67
C PHE A 284 33.75 -3.78 -2.55
N GLN A 285 33.97 -2.46 -2.44
CA GLN A 285 33.19 -1.65 -1.51
C GLN A 285 31.97 -1.06 -2.22
N GLU A 286 30.80 -1.51 -1.80
CA GLU A 286 29.53 -0.87 -2.15
C GLU A 286 29.62 0.63 -1.82
N PRO A 287 29.17 1.52 -2.72
CA PRO A 287 29.26 2.95 -2.48
C PRO A 287 28.38 3.34 -1.29
N GLU A 288 29.00 3.63 -0.15
CA GLU A 288 28.29 4.11 1.03
C GLU A 288 27.66 5.49 0.75
N CYS A 289 26.33 5.57 0.82
CA CYS A 289 25.60 6.82 0.64
C CYS A 289 25.95 7.82 1.75
N SER A 290 26.14 9.09 1.40
CA SER A 290 26.45 10.17 2.36
C SER A 290 25.22 10.64 3.15
N SER A 291 24.04 10.21 2.74
CA SER A 291 22.75 10.66 3.25
C SER A 291 21.82 9.50 3.57
N LEU A 292 20.92 9.76 4.52
CA LEU A 292 19.81 8.92 4.91
C LEU A 292 18.56 9.45 4.21
N PHE A 293 17.83 8.59 3.50
CA PHE A 293 16.51 8.93 3.00
C PHE A 293 15.47 8.31 3.94
N VAL A 294 14.45 9.10 4.25
CA VAL A 294 13.41 8.70 5.20
C VAL A 294 12.04 8.97 4.61
N GLU A 295 11.02 8.33 5.17
CA GLU A 295 9.63 8.74 4.98
C GLU A 295 9.42 10.16 5.56
N PRO A 296 8.46 10.95 5.03
CA PRO A 296 8.14 12.25 5.61
C PRO A 296 7.61 12.08 7.04
N LEU A 297 8.13 12.88 7.96
CA LEU A 297 7.79 12.82 9.38
C LEU A 297 7.14 14.13 9.83
N LYS A 298 6.22 14.07 10.80
CA LYS A 298 5.47 15.22 11.30
C LYS A 298 6.33 16.38 11.84
N TRP A 299 7.56 16.13 12.29
CA TRP A 299 8.44 17.23 12.71
C TRP A 299 9.00 18.05 11.53
N MET A 300 8.88 17.56 10.29
CA MET A 300 9.36 18.25 9.10
C MET A 300 8.39 19.39 8.72
N THR A 301 8.37 20.45 9.51
CA THR A 301 7.36 21.53 9.46
C THR A 301 7.14 22.09 8.05
N SER A 302 8.21 22.40 7.30
CA SER A 302 8.06 22.92 5.93
C SER A 302 7.39 21.93 4.97
N VAL A 303 7.54 20.62 5.19
CA VAL A 303 6.85 19.60 4.40
C VAL A 303 5.36 19.55 4.77
N GLU A 304 5.04 19.65 6.06
CA GLU A 304 3.67 19.71 6.59
C GLU A 304 2.92 20.99 6.17
N GLU A 305 3.63 22.11 6.06
CA GLU A 305 3.12 23.37 5.54
C GLU A 305 2.91 23.36 4.01
N GLY A 306 3.32 22.29 3.32
CA GLY A 306 3.11 22.10 1.89
C GLY A 306 4.16 22.74 0.99
N ALA A 307 5.37 23.03 1.50
CA ALA A 307 6.45 23.50 0.64
C ALA A 307 6.92 22.41 -0.34
N LEU A 308 7.35 22.81 -1.54
CA LEU A 308 7.72 21.92 -2.64
C LEU A 308 9.17 21.41 -2.57
N GLU A 309 10.02 22.22 -1.95
CA GLU A 309 11.38 21.87 -1.62
C GLU A 309 11.86 22.79 -0.49
N GLY A 310 12.89 22.36 0.22
CA GLY A 310 13.42 23.18 1.29
C GLY A 310 14.37 22.46 2.21
N LYS A 311 14.85 23.21 3.20
CA LYS A 311 15.78 22.69 4.21
C LYS A 311 15.00 21.93 5.28
N LEU A 312 15.49 20.76 5.64
CA LEU A 312 15.04 20.06 6.85
C LEU A 312 15.86 20.57 8.04
N SER A 313 15.19 21.20 9.00
CA SER A 313 15.80 21.80 10.19
C SER A 313 15.28 21.15 11.46
N CYS A 314 16.17 20.91 12.43
CA CYS A 314 15.78 20.33 13.72
C CYS A 314 14.88 21.29 14.50
N ILE A 315 13.64 20.89 14.81
CA ILE A 315 12.65 21.74 15.51
C ILE A 315 13.06 22.22 16.91
N HIS A 316 14.08 21.61 17.54
CA HIS A 316 14.55 21.99 18.87
C HIS A 316 15.73 22.97 18.86
N CYS A 317 16.53 23.02 17.78
CA CYS A 317 17.78 23.79 17.79
C CYS A 317 18.13 24.48 16.48
N ASP A 318 17.22 24.43 15.50
CA ASP A 318 17.30 25.00 14.16
C ASP A 318 18.53 24.57 13.33
N ALA A 319 19.22 23.52 13.77
CA ALA A 319 20.32 22.97 13.00
C ALA A 319 19.79 22.39 11.69
N ARG A 320 20.37 22.81 10.57
CA ARG A 320 20.10 22.20 9.26
C ARG A 320 20.57 20.74 9.26
N LEU A 321 19.62 19.83 9.14
CA LEU A 321 19.84 18.38 9.10
C LEU A 321 19.98 17.87 7.65
N GLY A 322 19.27 18.50 6.71
CA GLY A 322 19.30 18.08 5.32
C GLY A 322 18.42 18.93 4.41
N TYR A 323 17.77 18.27 3.45
CA TYR A 323 16.98 18.89 2.39
C TYR A 323 15.87 17.94 1.94
N PHE A 324 14.78 18.48 1.43
CA PHE A 324 13.74 17.69 0.77
C PHE A 324 13.35 18.31 -0.57
N ASN A 325 12.91 17.47 -1.49
CA ASN A 325 12.38 17.90 -2.78
C ASN A 325 11.37 16.86 -3.29
N TRP A 326 10.16 17.32 -3.58
CA TRP A 326 9.06 16.48 -4.06
C TRP A 326 9.28 15.94 -5.48
N SER A 327 10.04 16.65 -6.31
CA SER A 327 10.47 16.23 -7.66
C SER A 327 11.66 15.28 -7.64
N GLY A 328 12.29 15.07 -6.48
CA GLY A 328 13.37 14.12 -6.29
C GLY A 328 14.78 14.73 -6.20
N ILE A 329 15.73 13.90 -5.80
CA ILE A 329 17.15 14.26 -5.59
C ILE A 329 18.03 13.09 -6.03
N GLN A 330 19.14 13.40 -6.69
CA GLN A 330 20.20 12.42 -6.94
C GLN A 330 21.04 12.18 -5.68
N CYS A 331 21.09 10.93 -5.21
CA CYS A 331 21.96 10.50 -4.12
C CYS A 331 23.43 10.46 -4.56
N SER A 332 24.36 10.55 -3.60
CA SER A 332 25.81 10.42 -3.87
C SER A 332 26.22 9.09 -4.49
N CYS A 333 25.40 8.04 -4.32
CA CYS A 333 25.60 6.74 -4.96
C CYS A 333 25.07 6.69 -6.41
N GLY A 334 24.49 7.78 -6.92
CA GLY A 334 23.91 7.88 -8.26
C GLY A 334 22.42 7.61 -8.35
N SER A 335 21.81 7.04 -7.31
CA SER A 335 20.39 6.72 -7.34
C SER A 335 19.50 7.97 -7.35
N TRP A 336 18.44 7.96 -8.15
CA TRP A 336 17.43 9.01 -8.18
C TRP A 336 16.28 8.66 -7.23
N ILE A 337 16.09 9.46 -6.19
CA ILE A 337 15.06 9.23 -5.17
C ILE A 337 13.93 10.24 -5.37
N THR A 338 12.69 9.79 -5.49
CA THR A 338 11.51 10.65 -5.68
C THR A 338 10.27 10.10 -4.96
N PRO A 339 9.58 10.91 -4.14
CA PRO A 339 10.05 12.16 -3.55
C PRO A 339 11.22 11.90 -2.60
N ALA A 340 12.03 12.92 -2.33
CA ALA A 340 13.24 12.77 -1.51
C ALA A 340 13.18 13.59 -0.22
N PHE A 341 13.27 12.91 0.92
CA PHE A 341 13.45 13.53 2.24
C PHE A 341 14.80 13.09 2.80
N GLN A 342 15.80 13.95 2.60
CA GLN A 342 17.22 13.62 2.81
C GLN A 342 17.73 14.22 4.12
N ILE A 343 18.29 13.38 4.99
CA ILE A 343 19.04 13.78 6.18
C ILE A 343 20.52 13.44 5.95
N HIS A 344 21.42 14.42 6.10
CA HIS A 344 22.85 14.16 5.91
C HIS A 344 23.43 13.40 7.10
N LYS A 345 24.14 12.30 6.83
CA LYS A 345 24.78 11.48 7.88
C LYS A 345 25.77 12.29 8.74
N SER A 346 26.40 13.32 8.17
CA SER A 346 27.31 14.21 8.90
C SER A 346 26.64 15.11 9.95
N LYS A 347 25.31 15.23 9.91
CA LYS A 347 24.50 16.08 10.80
C LYS A 347 23.78 15.30 11.90
N VAL A 348 23.90 13.97 11.89
CA VAL A 348 23.26 13.09 12.87
C VAL A 348 24.27 12.14 13.49
N ASP A 349 24.00 11.72 14.72
CA ASP A 349 24.71 10.64 15.40
C ASP A 349 23.80 9.40 15.44
N ILE A 350 24.41 8.22 15.29
CA ILE A 350 23.72 6.93 15.32
C ILE A 350 23.87 6.35 16.73
N SER A 351 22.77 5.90 17.32
CA SER A 351 22.75 5.21 18.61
C SER A 351 21.74 4.07 18.59
N THR A 352 21.76 3.21 19.61
CA THR A 352 20.73 2.19 19.81
C THR A 352 19.88 2.57 21.03
N VAL A 353 18.58 2.31 20.95
CA VAL A 353 17.62 2.46 22.05
C VAL A 353 16.99 1.10 22.32
#